data_AF-A0A2K1YS83-F1
#
_entry.id   AF-A0A2K1YS83-F1
#
_cell.length_a   1.000
_cell.length_b   1.000
_cell.length_c   1.000
_cell.angle_alpha   90.00
_cell.angle_beta   90.00
_cell.angle_gamma   90.00
#
_symmetry.space_group_name_H-M   'P 1'
#
loop_
_entity.id
_entity.type
_entity.pdbx_description
1 polymer ?
#
loop_
_entity_poly.entity_id
_entity_poly.type
_entity_poly.pdbx_seq_one_letter_code
_entity_poly.pdbx_strand_id
1 'polypeptide(L)'
;MEWLTCCLQPQFFSPTRGAQGTLGLGKIRIAVPSQLASNSGLERKSATCLASSNGLTLLGNEPSYDSVLGTEISRSLIYTPLVTSPDARGSSQEYFINVKSIKINGKRLS
;
A
#
# COMPACT_ATOMS: atom_id res chain seq x y z
N MET A 1 10.52 -18.28 -39.50
CA MET A 1 9.40 -17.36 -39.21
C MET A 1 8.41 -18.18 -38.38
N GLU A 2 8.51 -18.06 -37.05
CA GLU A 2 7.68 -17.11 -36.26
C GLU A 2 6.35 -17.81 -35.90
N TRP A 3 5.98 -18.13 -34.65
CA TRP A 3 6.53 -17.89 -33.32
C TRP A 3 6.11 -19.05 -32.41
N LEU A 4 7.06 -19.64 -31.69
CA LEU A 4 6.77 -20.59 -30.61
C LEU A 4 6.13 -19.82 -29.44
N THR A 5 4.94 -20.26 -29.09
CA THR A 5 4.16 -19.85 -27.92
C THR A 5 4.98 -20.13 -26.67
N CYS A 6 5.58 -19.09 -26.09
CA CYS A 6 6.19 -19.17 -24.76
C CYS A 6 5.73 -17.98 -23.92
N CYS A 7 4.46 -18.01 -23.56
CA CYS A 7 4.05 -17.50 -22.25
C CYS A 7 3.39 -18.68 -21.57
N LEU A 8 4.21 -19.45 -20.85
CA LEU A 8 3.77 -20.23 -19.70
C LEU A 8 2.70 -19.41 -18.97
N GLN A 9 1.56 -20.04 -18.73
CA GLN A 9 0.44 -19.48 -17.99
C GLN A 9 0.98 -18.64 -16.84
N PRO A 10 0.64 -17.34 -16.74
CA PRO A 10 0.76 -16.68 -15.46
C PRO A 10 -0.19 -17.45 -14.55
N GLN A 11 0.36 -18.38 -13.76
CA GLN A 11 -0.32 -18.89 -12.60
C GLN A 11 -0.44 -17.68 -11.69
N PHE A 12 -1.48 -16.90 -11.97
CA PHE A 12 -1.98 -15.90 -11.07
C PHE A 12 -2.50 -16.69 -9.89
N PHE A 13 -1.61 -16.96 -8.95
CA PHE A 13 -1.96 -17.60 -7.70
C PHE A 13 -2.86 -16.61 -6.99
N SER A 14 -4.17 -16.80 -7.13
CA SER A 14 -5.12 -16.05 -6.35
C SER A 14 -4.84 -16.36 -4.88
N PRO A 15 -4.41 -15.36 -4.08
CA PRO A 15 -3.97 -15.58 -2.71
C PRO A 15 -5.11 -16.06 -1.81
N THR A 16 -6.35 -15.96 -2.28
CA THR A 16 -7.58 -16.37 -1.60
C THR A 16 -8.54 -17.04 -2.59
N ARG A 17 -9.37 -17.98 -2.11
CA ARG A 17 -10.41 -18.61 -2.93
C ARG A 17 -11.39 -17.54 -3.44
N GLY A 18 -11.59 -17.47 -4.74
CA GLY A 18 -12.50 -16.53 -5.39
C GLY A 18 -11.89 -15.20 -5.82
N ALA A 19 -10.65 -14.89 -5.45
CA ALA A 19 -9.94 -13.77 -6.07
C ALA A 19 -9.62 -14.10 -7.55
N GLN A 20 -9.60 -13.09 -8.41
CA GLN A 20 -9.18 -13.21 -9.83
C GLN A 20 -7.95 -12.35 -10.15
N GLY A 21 -7.43 -11.64 -9.15
CA GLY A 21 -6.49 -10.54 -9.35
C GLY A 21 -5.87 -10.07 -8.03
N THR A 22 -4.93 -9.14 -8.14
CA THR A 22 -4.30 -8.45 -7.03
C THR A 22 -4.39 -6.95 -7.27
N LEU A 23 -4.58 -6.21 -6.18
CA LEU A 23 -4.67 -4.76 -6.21
C LEU A 23 -3.32 -4.17 -5.76
N GLY A 24 -2.59 -3.57 -6.69
CA GLY A 24 -1.32 -2.91 -6.39
C GLY A 24 -1.53 -1.52 -5.77
N LEU A 25 -1.05 -1.33 -4.54
CA LEU A 25 -1.08 -0.04 -3.83
C LEU A 25 0.28 0.67 -3.78
N GLY A 26 1.29 0.20 -4.52
CA GLY A 26 2.67 0.72 -4.46
C GLY A 26 2.88 2.13 -5.06
N LYS A 27 4.11 2.64 -4.94
CA LYS A 27 4.52 3.99 -5.42
C LYS A 27 4.79 4.07 -6.92
N ILE A 28 4.08 3.33 -7.76
CA ILE A 28 4.25 3.35 -9.23
C ILE A 28 3.09 4.04 -9.94
N ARG A 29 3.32 4.54 -11.16
CA ARG A 29 2.31 5.25 -11.95
C ARG A 29 1.07 4.41 -12.24
N ILE A 30 1.24 3.10 -12.48
CA ILE A 30 0.15 2.18 -12.79
C ILE A 30 -0.56 1.62 -11.55
N ALA A 31 -0.11 1.95 -10.34
CA ALA A 31 -0.79 1.53 -9.11
C ALA A 31 -2.10 2.27 -8.95
N VAL A 32 -3.08 1.64 -8.30
CA VAL A 32 -4.43 2.17 -8.17
C VAL A 32 -4.49 3.55 -7.50
N PRO A 33 -3.77 3.82 -6.39
CA PRO A 33 -3.76 5.17 -5.80
C PRO A 33 -3.21 6.23 -6.76
N SER A 34 -2.23 5.87 -7.61
CA SER A 34 -1.64 6.80 -8.59
C SER A 34 -2.55 7.05 -9.79
N GLN A 35 -3.23 6.01 -10.30
CA GLN A 35 -4.19 6.11 -11.40
C GLN A 35 -5.44 6.89 -10.99
N LEU A 36 -5.92 6.69 -9.76
CA LEU A 36 -7.07 7.41 -9.24
C LEU A 36 -6.72 8.90 -9.02
N ALA A 37 -5.52 9.18 -8.52
CA ALA A 37 -5.06 10.56 -8.37
C ALA A 37 -4.89 11.28 -9.72
N SER A 38 -4.38 10.59 -10.75
CA SER A 38 -4.21 11.19 -12.08
C SER A 38 -5.52 11.42 -12.82
N ASN A 39 -6.49 10.52 -12.67
CA ASN A 39 -7.71 10.54 -13.47
C ASN A 39 -8.87 11.28 -12.79
N SER A 40 -8.92 11.27 -11.45
CA SER A 40 -10.05 11.80 -10.67
C SER A 40 -9.70 13.03 -9.85
N GLY A 41 -8.46 13.54 -9.95
CA GLY A 41 -8.00 14.71 -9.20
C GLY A 41 -7.91 14.50 -7.68
N LEU A 42 -8.07 13.24 -7.24
CA LEU A 42 -7.95 12.87 -5.84
C LEU A 42 -6.49 12.93 -5.39
N GLU A 43 -6.26 13.16 -4.11
CA GLU A 43 -4.89 13.10 -3.59
C GLU A 43 -4.30 11.70 -3.76
N ARG A 44 -3.00 11.63 -4.05
CA ARG A 44 -2.24 10.38 -4.13
C ARG A 44 -1.97 9.84 -2.72
N LYS A 45 -3.04 9.48 -2.01
CA LYS A 45 -3.06 9.00 -0.64
C LYS A 45 -3.97 7.77 -0.56
N SER A 46 -3.62 6.85 0.32
CA SER A 46 -4.45 5.68 0.63
C SER A 46 -4.33 5.38 2.12
N ALA A 47 -5.42 4.96 2.75
CA ALA A 47 -5.38 4.37 4.08
C ALA A 47 -5.96 2.96 4.03
N THR A 48 -5.46 2.09 4.90
CA THR A 48 -5.92 0.70 5.00
C THR A 48 -6.03 0.32 6.46
N CYS A 49 -7.20 -0.16 6.84
CA CYS A 49 -7.49 -0.78 8.12
C CYS A 49 -7.66 -2.28 7.87
N LEU A 50 -6.67 -3.08 8.29
CA LEU A 50 -6.73 -4.53 8.18
C LEU A 50 -7.41 -5.08 9.43
N ALA A 51 -8.45 -5.90 9.24
CA ALA A 51 -9.15 -6.58 10.32
C ALA A 51 -9.22 -8.08 10.01
N SER A 52 -9.48 -8.90 11.04
CA SER A 52 -9.55 -10.36 10.89
C SER A 52 -10.71 -10.83 10.01
N SER A 53 -11.78 -10.04 9.88
CA SER A 53 -12.95 -10.34 9.06
C SER A 53 -13.06 -9.38 7.88
N ASN A 54 -13.52 -8.16 8.14
CA ASN A 54 -13.75 -7.14 7.14
C ASN A 54 -12.87 -5.92 7.43
N GLY A 55 -11.86 -5.74 6.58
CA GLY A 55 -11.05 -4.52 6.56
C GLY A 55 -11.69 -3.42 5.70
N LEU A 56 -11.04 -2.26 5.71
CA LEU A 56 -11.44 -1.10 4.91
C LEU A 56 -10.21 -0.50 4.24
N THR A 57 -10.30 -0.20 2.94
CA THR A 57 -9.29 0.55 2.21
C THR A 57 -9.93 1.80 1.62
N LEU A 58 -9.31 2.95 1.89
CA LEU A 58 -9.74 4.26 1.40
C LEU A 58 -8.66 4.80 0.47
N LEU A 59 -9.09 5.40 -0.64
CA LEU A 59 -8.23 5.99 -1.65
C LEU A 59 -8.61 7.47 -1.82
N GLY A 60 -7.63 8.36 -1.89
CA GLY A 60 -7.88 9.79 -1.93
C GLY A 60 -8.01 10.42 -0.55
N ASN A 61 -8.69 11.55 -0.45
CA ASN A 61 -8.90 12.30 0.80
C ASN A 61 -10.37 12.72 0.99
N GLU A 62 -11.30 12.15 0.22
CA GLU A 62 -12.70 12.60 0.17
C GLU A 62 -13.67 11.38 0.08
N PRO A 63 -14.68 11.26 0.98
CA PRO A 63 -14.96 12.11 2.14
C PRO A 63 -13.83 12.03 3.16
N SER A 64 -13.64 13.10 3.95
CA SER A 64 -12.56 13.17 4.95
C SER A 64 -12.44 11.86 5.71
N TYR A 65 -11.22 11.37 5.89
CA TYR A 65 -10.94 10.12 6.62
C TYR A 65 -11.70 10.04 7.96
N ASP A 66 -11.97 11.19 8.58
CA ASP A 66 -12.77 11.38 9.79
C ASP A 66 -14.20 10.85 9.71
N SER A 67 -14.85 10.96 8.55
CA SER A 67 -16.24 10.51 8.35
C SER A 67 -16.33 8.99 8.33
N VAL A 68 -15.29 8.32 7.80
CA VAL A 68 -15.31 6.86 7.59
C VAL A 68 -14.59 6.10 8.71
N LEU A 69 -13.46 6.62 9.20
CA LEU A 69 -12.69 6.02 10.30
C LEU A 69 -13.14 6.52 11.68
N GLY A 70 -13.96 7.58 11.72
CA GLY A 70 -14.34 8.25 12.96
C GLY A 70 -13.29 9.27 13.41
N THR A 71 -13.75 10.39 13.96
CA THR A 71 -12.91 11.54 14.36
C THR A 71 -11.85 11.20 15.40
N GLU A 72 -12.14 10.25 16.29
CA GLU A 72 -11.23 9.84 17.37
C GLU A 72 -10.01 9.07 16.85
N ILE A 73 -10.19 8.26 15.81
CA ILE A 73 -9.09 7.51 15.18
C ILE A 73 -8.18 8.46 14.42
N SER A 74 -8.76 9.36 13.62
CA SER A 74 -7.97 10.33 12.84
C SER A 74 -7.12 11.26 13.70
N ARG A 75 -7.64 11.71 14.84
CA ARG A 75 -6.92 12.58 15.79
C ARG A 75 -5.74 11.89 16.47
N SER A 76 -5.78 10.56 16.58
CA SER A 76 -4.77 9.76 17.27
C SER A 76 -3.67 9.24 16.34
N LEU A 77 -3.68 9.61 15.05
CA LEU A 77 -2.68 9.16 14.08
C LEU A 77 -1.30 9.74 14.39
N ILE A 78 -0.30 8.85 14.48
CA ILE A 78 1.11 9.19 14.62
C ILE A 78 1.80 9.01 13.27
N TYR A 79 2.48 10.05 12.80
CA TYR A 79 3.10 10.06 11.47
C TYR A 79 4.61 9.88 11.53
N THR A 80 5.14 9.20 10.52
CA THR A 80 6.57 9.07 10.26
C THR A 80 6.85 9.38 8.78
N PRO A 81 7.95 10.06 8.44
CA PRO A 81 8.31 10.29 7.06
C PRO A 81 8.53 8.98 6.30
N LEU A 82 7.95 8.91 5.10
CA LEU A 82 8.27 7.85 4.14
C LEU A 82 9.63 8.13 3.51
N VAL A 83 10.49 7.11 3.45
CA VAL A 83 11.82 7.21 2.86
C VAL A 83 11.88 6.46 1.53
N THR A 84 12.85 6.83 0.70
CA THR A 84 13.23 6.04 -0.48
C THR A 84 13.99 4.80 -0.03
N SER A 85 13.94 3.72 -0.80
CA SER A 85 14.72 2.52 -0.43
C SER A 85 16.19 2.86 -0.19
N PRO A 86 16.79 2.27 0.85
CA PRO A 86 18.23 2.38 1.11
C PRO A 86 19.08 1.67 0.07
N ASP A 87 18.52 0.77 -0.73
CA ASP A 87 19.24 0.09 -1.79
C ASP A 87 19.39 1.01 -3.01
N ALA A 88 20.62 1.16 -3.51
CA ALA A 88 20.98 2.04 -4.63
C ALA A 88 20.30 1.69 -5.98
N ARG A 89 19.37 0.73 -6.01
CA ARG A 89 18.48 0.47 -7.14
C ARG A 89 17.31 1.45 -7.04
N GLY A 90 17.53 2.68 -7.50
CA GLY A 90 16.69 3.87 -7.35
C GLY A 90 15.25 3.83 -7.89
N SER A 91 14.54 2.72 -7.76
CA SER A 91 13.14 2.56 -8.15
C SER A 91 12.38 1.66 -7.18
N SER A 92 12.45 1.96 -5.88
CA SER A 92 11.68 1.19 -4.90
C SER A 92 10.19 1.50 -5.02
N GLN A 93 9.44 0.54 -5.54
CA GLN A 93 8.00 0.61 -5.71
C GLN A 93 7.25 0.45 -4.38
N GLU A 94 7.98 0.17 -3.30
CA GLU A 94 7.48 -0.13 -1.96
C GLU A 94 7.57 1.08 -1.00
N TYR A 95 6.93 0.95 0.16
CA TYR A 95 6.91 1.96 1.22
C TYR A 95 7.95 1.62 2.29
N PHE A 96 8.89 2.52 2.53
CA PHE A 96 9.90 2.39 3.58
C PHE A 96 9.70 3.45 4.65
N ILE A 97 9.95 3.07 5.89
CA ILE A 97 9.99 3.96 7.06
C ILE A 97 11.32 3.78 7.77
N ASN A 98 11.84 4.86 8.36
CA ASN A 98 13.12 4.81 9.07
C ASN A 98 12.94 4.40 10.54
N VAL A 99 13.13 3.12 10.84
CA VAL A 99 13.06 2.58 12.21
C VAL A 99 14.43 2.70 12.89
N LYS A 100 14.51 3.47 13.99
CA LYS A 100 15.78 3.70 14.71
C LYS A 100 16.15 2.63 15.75
N SER A 101 15.15 1.99 16.34
CA SER A 101 15.34 0.99 17.40
C SER A 101 14.10 0.15 17.58
N ILE A 102 14.29 -1.12 17.93
CA ILE A 102 13.23 -2.02 18.37
C ILE A 102 13.39 -2.21 19.89
N LYS A 103 12.29 -2.15 20.64
CA LYS A 103 12.29 -2.36 22.10
C LYS A 103 11.43 -3.57 22.44
N ILE A 104 11.93 -4.46 23.28
CA ILE A 104 11.18 -5.57 23.88
C ILE A 104 11.10 -5.34 25.38
N ASN A 105 9.89 -5.27 25.92
CA ASN A 105 9.63 -5.04 27.35
C ASN A 105 10.42 -3.82 27.90
N GLY A 106 10.40 -2.71 27.15
CA GLY A 106 11.11 -1.47 27.48
C GLY A 106 12.62 -1.47 27.20
N LYS A 107 13.24 -2.62 26.96
CA LYS A 107 14.68 -2.74 26.69
C LYS A 107 14.95 -2.65 25.19
N ARG A 108 15.88 -1.76 24.81
CA ARG A 108 16.34 -1.64 23.43
C ARG A 108 17.06 -2.92 23.02
N LEU A 109 16.64 -3.52 21.91
CA LEU A 109 17.42 -4.55 21.24
C LEU A 109 18.66 -3.91 20.63
N SER A 110 19.83 -4.45 20.98
CA SER A 110 21.14 -4.06 20.47
C SER A 110 21.48 -4.81 19.20
#